data_AF-A0A935CQ58-F1
#
_entry.id   AF-A0A935CQ58-F1
#
_cell.length_a   1.000
_cell.length_b   1.000
_cell.length_c   1.000
_cell.angle_alpha   90.00
_cell.angle_beta   90.00
_cell.angle_gamma   90.00
#
_symmetry.space_group_name_H-M   'P 1'
#
loop_
_entity.id
_entity.type
_entity.pdbx_description
1 polymer ?
#
loop_
_entity_poly.entity_id
_entity_poly.type
_entity_poly.pdbx_seq_one_letter_code
_entity_poly.pdbx_strand_id
1 'polypeptide(L)'
;MKPIGISTTLLADFACQLVQEWLPTFVDAEMSDIAHQERFADLRDHLATCTACAADHADLLETMLWRENLPWSNRPFVDHPCSLGRNIV
;
A
#
# COMPACT_ATOMS: atom_id res chain seq x y z
N MET A 1 32.67 30.41 -5.57
CA MET A 1 31.86 29.51 -4.72
C MET A 1 30.76 28.94 -5.61
N LYS A 2 30.80 27.64 -5.94
CA LYS A 2 29.81 26.98 -6.80
C LYS A 2 28.55 26.71 -5.96
N PRO A 3 27.34 27.09 -6.38
CA PRO A 3 26.15 26.70 -5.66
C PRO A 3 26.01 25.19 -5.72
N ILE A 4 25.96 24.55 -4.55
CA ILE A 4 25.54 23.16 -4.40
C ILE A 4 24.05 23.18 -4.73
N GLY A 5 23.74 22.95 -6.01
CA GLY A 5 22.37 22.72 -6.45
C GLY A 5 21.93 21.38 -5.89
N ILE A 6 21.40 21.41 -4.66
CA ILE A 6 20.46 20.39 -4.18
C ILE A 6 19.30 20.43 -5.17
N SER A 7 19.44 19.61 -6.19
CA SER A 7 18.56 19.56 -7.35
C SER A 7 17.20 19.15 -6.82
N THR A 8 16.16 19.92 -7.13
CA THR A 8 14.77 19.66 -6.74
C THR A 8 14.33 18.22 -7.03
N THR A 9 14.99 17.57 -7.99
CA THR A 9 14.91 16.15 -8.33
C THR A 9 15.24 15.18 -7.19
N LEU A 10 16.23 15.49 -6.33
CA LEU A 10 16.60 14.63 -5.19
C LEU A 10 15.50 14.62 -4.11
N LEU A 11 14.87 15.77 -3.87
CA LEU A 11 13.80 15.88 -2.87
C LEU A 11 12.55 15.10 -3.32
N ALA A 12 12.21 15.15 -4.61
CA ALA A 12 11.13 14.35 -5.18
C ALA A 12 11.42 12.84 -5.10
N ASP A 13 12.67 12.43 -5.33
CA ASP A 13 13.10 11.03 -5.24
C ASP A 13 12.96 10.48 -3.81
N PHE A 14 13.43 11.23 -2.80
CA PHE A 14 13.24 10.86 -1.39
C PHE A 14 11.77 10.79 -0.98
N ALA A 15 10.93 11.71 -1.47
CA ALA A 15 9.50 11.68 -1.20
C ALA A 15 8.83 10.44 -1.84
N CYS A 16 9.22 10.06 -3.06
CA CYS A 16 8.72 8.85 -3.71
C CYS A 16 9.13 7.59 -2.92
N GLN A 17 10.40 7.50 -2.48
CA GLN A 17 10.87 6.36 -1.69
C GLN A 17 10.08 6.20 -0.39
N LEU A 18 9.89 7.29 0.35
CA LEU A 18 9.08 7.28 1.58
C LEU A 18 7.64 6.84 1.28
N VAL A 19 7.04 7.34 0.20
CA VAL A 19 5.67 6.93 -0.19
C VAL A 19 5.61 5.45 -0.55
N GLN A 20 6.60 4.91 -1.24
CA GLN A 20 6.68 3.48 -1.56
C GLN A 20 6.80 2.60 -0.30
N GLU A 21 7.53 3.04 0.73
CA GLU A 21 7.61 2.31 1.99
C GLU A 21 6.26 2.29 2.75
N TRP A 22 5.51 3.38 2.67
CA TRP A 22 4.22 3.53 3.35
C TRP A 22 3.02 3.02 2.54
N LEU A 23 3.19 2.79 1.23
CA LEU A 23 2.17 2.33 0.30
C LEU A 23 1.41 1.08 0.76
N PRO A 24 2.09 0.01 1.25
CA PRO A 24 1.39 -1.18 1.72
C PRO A 24 0.47 -0.91 2.91
N THR A 25 0.93 -0.06 3.84
CA THR A 25 0.14 0.36 5.01
C THR A 25 -1.04 1.24 4.58
N PHE A 26 -0.86 2.06 3.55
CA PHE A 26 -1.92 2.90 3.01
C PHE A 26 -2.98 2.08 2.28
N VAL A 27 -2.59 1.09 1.47
CA VAL A 27 -3.52 0.18 0.78
C VAL A 27 -4.32 -0.66 1.79
N ASP A 28 -3.67 -1.16 2.86
CA ASP A 28 -4.37 -1.85 3.95
C ASP A 28 -5.38 -0.92 4.65
N ALA A 29 -4.99 0.34 4.86
CA ALA A 29 -5.87 1.37 5.40
C ALA A 29 -7.04 1.69 4.46
N GLU A 30 -6.88 1.63 3.14
CA GLU A 30 -7.97 1.82 2.17
C GLU A 30 -8.96 0.66 2.20
N MET A 31 -8.47 -0.58 2.24
CA MET A 31 -9.34 -1.76 2.38
C MET A 31 -10.11 -1.73 3.71
N SER A 32 -9.51 -1.14 4.75
CA SER A 32 -10.12 -0.97 6.07
C SER A 32 -10.93 0.33 6.23
N ASP A 33 -11.15 1.10 5.15
CA ASP A 33 -11.88 2.39 5.13
C ASP A 33 -11.32 3.49 6.07
N ILE A 34 -10.04 3.40 6.42
CA ILE A 34 -9.34 4.33 7.34
C ILE A 34 -8.26 5.18 6.66
N ALA A 35 -8.10 5.07 5.34
CA ALA A 35 -7.14 5.87 4.57
C ALA A 35 -7.40 7.39 4.58
N HIS A 36 -8.62 7.81 4.97
CA HIS A 36 -8.99 9.22 5.12
C HIS A 36 -8.37 9.91 6.35
N GLN A 37 -7.74 9.16 7.25
CA GLN A 37 -7.13 9.73 8.46
C GLN A 37 -6.01 10.73 8.13
N GLU A 38 -5.85 11.74 9.00
CA GLU A 38 -4.87 12.82 8.79
C GLU A 38 -3.43 12.33 8.65
N ARG A 39 -3.08 11.20 9.28
CA ARG A 39 -1.75 10.58 9.15
C ARG A 39 -1.36 10.17 7.72
N PHE A 40 -2.35 10.06 6.82
CA PHE A 40 -2.13 9.74 5.40
C PHE A 40 -2.39 10.94 4.48
N ALA A 41 -2.58 12.15 5.01
CA ALA A 41 -2.86 13.34 4.20
C ALA A 41 -1.71 13.64 3.22
N ASP A 42 -0.46 13.66 3.70
CA ASP A 42 0.72 13.88 2.85
C ASP A 42 0.90 12.79 1.79
N LEU A 43 0.59 11.53 2.12
CA LEU A 43 0.65 10.42 1.16
C LEU A 43 -0.37 10.61 0.04
N ARG A 44 -1.61 11.01 0.38
CA ARG A 44 -2.66 11.27 -0.61
C ARG A 44 -2.33 12.46 -1.51
N ASP A 45 -1.78 13.53 -0.94
CA ASP A 45 -1.34 14.70 -1.70
C ASP A 45 -0.21 14.33 -2.68
N HIS A 46 0.74 13.50 -2.23
CA HIS A 46 1.80 13.00 -3.08
C HIS A 46 1.27 12.11 -4.21
N LEU A 47 0.37 11.17 -3.92
CA LEU A 47 -0.23 10.30 -4.95
C LEU A 47 -1.05 11.10 -5.97
N ALA A 48 -1.67 12.21 -5.56
CA ALA A 48 -2.38 13.10 -6.47
C ALA A 48 -1.43 13.85 -7.44
N THR A 49 -0.17 14.02 -7.05
CA THR A 49 0.82 14.80 -7.80
C THR A 49 1.82 13.91 -8.57
N CYS A 50 2.14 12.73 -8.04
CA CYS A 50 3.15 11.83 -8.56
C CYS A 50 2.50 10.63 -9.27
N THR A 51 2.49 10.67 -10.61
CA THR A 51 1.88 9.61 -11.43
C THR A 51 2.59 8.26 -11.31
N ALA A 52 3.88 8.25 -10.99
CA ALA A 52 4.64 7.01 -10.81
C ALA A 52 4.19 6.27 -9.54
N CYS A 53 4.12 6.97 -8.40
CA CYS A 53 3.62 6.40 -7.15
C CYS A 53 2.14 6.04 -7.23
N ALA A 54 1.32 6.81 -7.98
CA ALA A 54 -0.07 6.48 -8.21
C ALA A 54 -0.26 5.16 -9.00
N ALA A 55 0.62 4.89 -9.97
CA ALA A 55 0.58 3.63 -10.72
C ALA A 55 0.97 2.43 -9.85
N ASP A 56 2.03 2.57 -9.03
CA ASP A 56 2.48 1.54 -8.07
C ASP A 56 1.40 1.25 -7.02
N HIS A 57 0.71 2.30 -6.55
CA HIS A 57 -0.41 2.21 -5.63
C HIS A 57 -1.58 1.43 -6.22
N ALA A 58 -1.96 1.72 -7.46
CA ALA A 58 -3.04 1.02 -8.15
C ALA A 58 -2.73 -0.47 -8.36
N ASP A 59 -1.49 -0.81 -8.74
CA ASP A 59 -1.03 -2.20 -8.92
C ASP A 59 -1.08 -2.98 -7.58
N LEU A 60 -0.62 -2.34 -6.50
CA LEU A 60 -0.64 -2.93 -5.17
C LEU A 60 -2.07 -3.11 -4.64
N LEU A 61 -2.95 -2.12 -4.84
CA LEU A 61 -4.36 -2.20 -4.47
C LEU A 61 -5.07 -3.30 -5.26
N GLU A 62 -4.85 -3.40 -6.57
CA GLU A 62 -5.40 -4.47 -7.40
C GLU A 62 -4.93 -5.85 -6.91
N THR A 63 -3.64 -5.99 -6.59
CA THR A 63 -3.07 -7.22 -6.04
C THR A 63 -3.73 -7.62 -4.72
N MET A 64 -3.96 -6.67 -3.83
CA MET A 64 -4.60 -6.92 -2.52
C MET A 64 -6.09 -7.27 -2.66
N LEU A 65 -6.82 -6.53 -3.50
CA LEU A 65 -8.23 -6.82 -3.82
C LEU A 65 -8.40 -8.19 -4.48
N TRP A 66 -7.50 -8.55 -5.38
CA TRP A 66 -7.49 -9.87 -5.99
C TRP A 66 -7.29 -10.95 -4.93
N ARG A 67 -6.34 -10.77 -4.00
CA ARG A 67 -6.12 -11.71 -2.87
C ARG A 67 -7.34 -11.85 -1.96
N GLU A 68 -8.04 -10.76 -1.66
CA GLU A 68 -9.21 -10.80 -0.80
C GLU A 68 -10.39 -11.52 -1.47
N ASN A 69 -10.59 -11.25 -2.77
CA ASN A 69 -11.65 -11.85 -3.60
C ASN A 69 -11.35 -13.27 -4.10
N LEU A 70 -10.19 -13.85 -3.76
CA LEU A 70 -9.91 -15.23 -4.12
C LEU A 70 -10.93 -16.17 -3.45
N PRO A 71 -11.55 -17.10 -4.22
CA PRO A 71 -12.29 -18.20 -3.63
C PRO A 71 -11.36 -18.94 -2.67
N TRP A 72 -11.90 -19.33 -1.51
CA TRP A 72 -11.20 -20.05 -0.44
C TRP A 72 -10.37 -21.26 -0.93
N SER A 73 -10.70 -21.82 -2.09
CA SER A 73 -10.01 -22.92 -2.75
C SER A 73 -8.66 -22.57 -3.40
N ASN A 74 -8.33 -21.28 -3.57
CA ASN A 74 -7.11 -20.82 -4.28
C ASN A 74 -6.21 -19.88 -3.44
N ARG A 75 -6.51 -19.67 -2.16
CA ARG A 75 -5.58 -18.95 -1.28
C ARG A 75 -4.34 -19.83 -1.07
N PRO A 76 -3.10 -19.34 -1.30
CA PRO A 76 -1.92 -20.10 -0.92
C PRO A 76 -2.05 -20.40 0.57
N PHE A 77 -2.02 -21.69 0.92
CA PHE A 77 -2.08 -22.20 2.29
C PHE A 77 -0.92 -21.59 3.08
N VAL A 78 -1.09 -20.38 3.60
CA VAL A 78 -0.44 -19.99 4.85
C VAL A 78 -1.16 -20.80 5.91
N ASP A 79 -0.53 -21.90 6.29
CA ASP A 79 -0.88 -22.76 7.41
C ASP A 79 -1.35 -21.88 8.59
N HIS A 80 -2.68 -21.79 8.76
CA HIS A 80 -3.30 -21.18 9.91
C HIS A 80 -3.75 -22.36 10.78
N PRO A 81 -2.93 -22.82 11.74
CA PRO A 81 -3.35 -23.87 12.66
C PRO A 81 -4.25 -23.23 13.72
N CYS A 82 -5.47 -22.85 13.37
CA CYS A 82 -6.51 -22.56 14.35
C CYS A 82 -7.90 -22.47 13.70
N SER A 83 -8.54 -23.62 13.52
CA SER A 83 -10.00 -23.72 13.56
C SER A 83 -10.40 -25.12 14.00
N LEU A 84 -10.34 -25.30 15.32
CA LEU A 84 -11.22 -26.19 16.05
C LEU A 84 -12.66 -26.00 15.56
N GLY A 85 -13.24 -27.04 14.97
CA GLY A 85 -14.62 -27.03 14.51
C GLY A 85 -15.15 -28.42 14.16
N ARG A 86 -14.71 -29.46 14.88
CA ARG A 86 -15.25 -30.82 14.72
C ARG A 86 -16.54 -30.96 15.53
N ASN A 87 -17.65 -30.43 14.99
CA ASN A 87 -18.99 -30.87 15.39
C ASN A 87 -19.31 -32.13 14.57
N ILE A 88 -19.06 -33.29 15.16
CA ILE A 88 -19.58 -34.58 14.67
C ILE A 88 -20.90 -34.81 15.39
N VAL A 89 -21.98 -34.83 14.60
CA VAL A 89 -23.30 -35.38 14.95
C VAL A 89 -23.18 -36.89 15.11
#